data_AF-A0A176UBD3-F1
#
_entry.id   AF-A0A176UBD3-F1
#
_cell.length_a   1.000
_cell.length_b   1.000
_cell.length_c   1.000
_cell.angle_alpha   90.00
_cell.angle_beta   90.00
_cell.angle_gamma   90.00
#
_symmetry.space_group_name_H-M   'P 1'
#
loop_
_entity.id
_entity.type
_entity.pdbx_description
1 polymer ?
#
loop_
_entity_poly.entity_id
_entity_poly.type
_entity_poly.pdbx_seq_one_letter_code
_entity_poly.pdbx_strand_id
1 'polypeptide(L)'
;MPFFFIEKSITAFFSPINQCERPFPGMVFLCSLKQNQIIWLPHSIWLIGILIKCIFYIKDCILLRKILNQSTYSPSDAVLDKIVRDLTKRLHLTHVPSVRYCSLTSTPVTVKKNKFIILLPQRSYSSNELYAILLHEMIHIKHNDLRKLKFGRILTIIFWFYPIAYLFRRDIELLCETVCDQTVLRFLSDDLSHRDYFTLILSHLQSKQTIPSCIGLNNKAQLKYRMSASRSGSFMHPKRSVLCSILSGVLLLASSSLIAQASVEPVEQINYDWFDATTESIITSYETPVYTFYTTEEEPNYMETVFLPNLTKATLIDTRTAHGVNSYSYTIAPGERTNITFIYLTPENTVNIVSAYRPADANLCIGISNGNSYKNYIYPTGGGFSPIFSAPISGTYQIFLQNLGNKSVAISGSYAF
;
A
#
# COMPACT_ATOMS: atom_id res chain seq x y z
N MET A 1 -4.85 22.41 23.58
CA MET A 1 -5.36 21.03 23.44
C MET A 1 -4.80 20.23 22.25
N PRO A 2 -4.56 20.75 21.02
CA PRO A 2 -4.10 19.90 19.91
C PRO A 2 -2.63 19.43 20.01
N PHE A 3 -1.76 20.22 20.64
CA PHE A 3 -0.35 19.86 20.83
C PHE A 3 -0.12 18.71 21.84
N PHE A 4 -1.03 18.55 22.80
CA PHE A 4 -0.95 17.47 23.81
C PHE A 4 -1.10 16.09 23.18
N PHE A 5 -1.97 15.96 22.16
CA PHE A 5 -2.15 14.71 21.43
C PHE A 5 -0.95 14.35 20.56
N ILE A 6 -0.29 15.35 19.95
CA ILE A 6 0.91 15.14 19.12
C ILE A 6 2.08 14.70 20.00
N GLU A 7 2.30 15.40 21.12
CA GLU A 7 3.36 15.07 22.06
C GLU A 7 3.18 13.66 22.64
N LYS A 8 1.97 13.31 23.11
CA LYS A 8 1.70 11.96 23.61
C LYS A 8 1.83 10.88 22.54
N SER A 9 1.39 11.15 21.30
CA SER A 9 1.53 10.19 20.19
C SER A 9 2.99 9.95 19.81
N ILE A 10 3.81 11.01 19.81
CA ILE A 10 5.26 10.91 19.59
C ILE A 10 5.91 10.13 20.74
N THR A 11 5.56 10.41 22.00
CA THR A 11 6.13 9.67 23.14
C THR A 11 5.72 8.19 23.17
N ALA A 12 4.50 7.85 22.75
CA ALA A 12 4.05 6.46 22.63
C ALA A 12 4.71 5.73 21.46
N PHE A 13 4.97 6.42 20.34
CA PHE A 13 5.70 5.88 19.21
C PHE A 13 7.18 5.56 19.54
N PHE A 14 7.81 6.37 20.41
CA PHE A 14 9.22 6.19 20.80
C PHE A 14 9.44 5.44 22.13
N SER A 15 8.39 5.21 22.93
CA SER A 15 8.48 4.46 24.20
C SER A 15 7.68 3.16 24.11
N PRO A 16 8.31 2.02 23.80
CA PRO A 16 7.62 0.72 23.73
C PRO A 16 7.20 0.18 25.11
N ILE A 17 7.47 0.92 26.20
CA ILE A 17 7.30 0.46 27.59
C ILE A 17 6.24 1.29 28.34
N ASN A 18 5.90 2.50 27.89
CA ASN A 18 4.89 3.32 28.57
C ASN A 18 3.49 2.87 28.19
N GLN A 19 2.99 1.90 28.94
CA GLN A 19 1.59 1.53 29.00
C GLN A 19 0.76 2.79 29.30
N CYS A 20 -0.11 3.18 28.38
CA CYS A 20 -1.18 4.09 28.71
C CYS A 20 -2.28 3.24 29.35
N GLU A 21 -2.48 3.36 30.66
CA GLU A 21 -3.51 2.61 31.40
C GLU A 21 -4.93 2.81 30.84
N ARG A 22 -5.14 3.85 30.02
CA ARG A 22 -6.39 4.12 29.28
C ARG A 22 -6.07 4.71 27.89
N PRO A 23 -5.96 3.90 26.82
CA PRO A 23 -5.77 4.44 25.48
C PRO A 23 -7.05 5.15 25.01
N PHE A 24 -6.90 6.37 24.48
CA PHE A 24 -8.02 7.12 23.89
C PHE A 24 -8.53 6.45 22.60
N PRO A 25 -9.80 6.63 22.23
CA PRO A 25 -10.33 6.16 20.94
C PRO A 25 -9.49 6.74 19.80
N GLY A 26 -8.70 5.90 19.13
CA GLY A 26 -7.75 6.29 18.08
C GLY A 26 -6.26 6.04 18.39
N MET A 27 -5.88 5.81 19.65
CA MET A 27 -4.50 5.44 20.03
C MET A 27 -4.22 3.92 20.03
N VAL A 28 -5.28 3.11 19.87
CA VAL A 28 -5.25 1.65 19.95
C VAL A 28 -4.31 1.01 18.91
N PHE A 29 -4.21 1.59 17.72
CA PHE A 29 -3.29 1.15 16.66
C PHE A 29 -1.82 1.13 17.08
N LEU A 30 -1.42 1.97 18.06
CA LEU A 30 -0.05 2.09 18.52
C LEU A 30 0.23 1.28 19.80
N CYS A 31 -0.79 0.70 20.44
CA CYS A 31 -0.66 0.06 21.75
C CYS A 31 -0.64 -1.48 21.74
N SER A 32 -0.84 -2.13 20.59
CA SER A 32 -0.71 -3.60 20.49
C SER A 32 0.77 -4.02 20.46
N LEU A 33 1.26 -4.60 21.57
CA LEU A 33 2.65 -5.05 21.73
C LEU A 33 3.09 -6.08 20.67
N LYS A 34 2.21 -7.00 20.27
CA LYS A 34 2.53 -8.01 19.23
C LYS A 34 2.53 -7.42 17.81
N GLN A 35 1.61 -6.52 17.50
CA GLN A 35 1.55 -5.85 16.19
C GLN A 35 2.77 -4.94 15.99
N ASN A 36 3.17 -4.21 17.03
CA ASN A 36 4.33 -3.35 16.99
C ASN A 36 5.63 -4.15 16.76
N GLN A 37 5.83 -5.29 17.41
CA GLN A 37 7.05 -6.08 17.20
C GLN A 37 7.23 -6.57 15.74
N ILE A 38 6.14 -7.00 15.09
CA ILE A 38 6.17 -7.49 13.71
C ILE A 38 6.50 -6.37 12.71
N ILE A 39 6.04 -5.15 12.97
CA ILE A 39 6.28 -3.98 12.12
C ILE A 39 7.67 -3.38 12.39
N TRP A 40 8.13 -3.38 13.64
CA TRP A 40 9.42 -2.79 14.02
C TRP A 40 10.62 -3.51 13.39
N LEU A 41 10.57 -4.83 13.25
CA LEU A 41 11.67 -5.63 12.70
C LEU A 41 12.01 -5.23 11.24
N PRO A 42 11.07 -5.23 10.28
CA PRO A 42 11.36 -4.79 8.90
C PRO A 42 11.71 -3.30 8.81
N HIS A 43 11.10 -2.42 9.61
CA HIS A 43 11.49 -1.00 9.64
C HIS A 43 12.93 -0.80 10.13
N SER A 44 13.34 -1.55 11.16
CA SER A 44 14.70 -1.51 11.68
C SER A 44 15.70 -2.02 10.65
N ILE A 45 15.41 -3.15 10.00
CA ILE A 45 16.24 -3.69 8.90
C ILE A 45 16.36 -2.68 7.76
N TRP A 46 15.25 -2.03 7.38
CA TRP A 46 15.24 -1.02 6.34
C TRP A 46 16.11 0.19 6.70
N LEU A 47 15.98 0.72 7.91
CA LEU A 47 16.79 1.84 8.43
C LEU A 47 18.28 1.49 8.48
N ILE A 48 18.62 0.30 8.96
CA ILE A 48 20.02 -0.19 8.99
C ILE A 48 20.59 -0.23 7.57
N GLY A 49 19.83 -0.75 6.60
CA GLY A 49 20.28 -0.78 5.21
C GLY A 49 20.48 0.61 4.60
N ILE A 50 19.59 1.57 4.90
CA ILE A 50 19.79 2.98 4.53
C ILE A 50 21.09 3.52 5.14
N LEU A 51 21.31 3.29 6.44
CA LEU A 51 22.50 3.77 7.14
C LEU A 51 23.79 3.23 6.49
N ILE A 52 23.82 1.93 6.18
CA ILE A 52 24.95 1.29 5.49
C ILE A 52 25.19 1.94 4.12
N LYS A 53 24.14 2.13 3.31
CA LYS A 53 24.27 2.76 1.98
C LYS A 53 24.67 4.23 2.06
N CYS A 54 24.22 4.95 3.08
CA CYS A 54 24.67 6.32 3.38
C CYS A 54 26.16 6.35 3.71
N ILE A 55 26.67 5.40 4.50
CA ILE A 55 28.12 5.30 4.79
C ILE A 55 28.92 5.11 3.50
N PHE A 56 28.49 4.20 2.61
CA PHE A 56 29.14 4.03 1.30
C PHE A 56 29.08 5.30 0.44
N TYR A 57 27.94 6.00 0.43
CA TYR A 57 27.81 7.26 -0.29
C TYR A 57 28.74 8.35 0.26
N ILE A 58 28.88 8.45 1.58
CA ILE A 58 29.80 9.39 2.24
C ILE A 58 31.24 9.05 1.89
N LYS A 59 31.63 7.76 1.90
CA LYS A 59 32.97 7.31 1.48
C LYS A 59 33.30 7.76 0.06
N ASP A 60 32.37 7.59 -0.88
CA ASP A 60 32.54 8.04 -2.27
C ASP A 60 32.67 9.56 -2.37
N CYS A 61 31.90 10.32 -1.58
CA CYS A 61 32.03 11.78 -1.53
C CYS A 61 33.40 12.22 -0.97
N ILE A 62 33.93 11.52 0.03
CA ILE A 62 35.26 11.78 0.59
C ILE A 62 36.34 11.46 -0.44
N LEU A 63 36.22 10.32 -1.14
CA LEU A 63 37.14 9.95 -2.21
C LEU A 63 37.16 11.00 -3.32
N LEU A 64 35.97 11.43 -3.77
CA LEU A 64 35.84 12.48 -4.78
C LEU A 64 36.48 13.80 -4.31
N ARG A 65 36.29 14.16 -3.03
CA ARG A 65 36.93 15.35 -2.45
C ARG A 65 38.45 15.22 -2.41
N LYS A 66 38.98 14.03 -2.10
CA LYS A 66 40.42 13.76 -2.11
C LYS A 66 40.99 13.95 -3.53
N ILE A 67 40.33 13.39 -4.54
CA ILE A 67 40.69 13.57 -5.96
C ILE A 67 40.67 15.05 -6.36
N LEU A 68 39.63 15.79 -5.97
CA LEU A 68 39.52 17.22 -6.24
C LEU A 68 40.64 18.05 -5.58
N ASN A 69 41.06 17.68 -4.36
CA ASN A 69 42.15 18.37 -3.67
C ASN A 69 43.52 18.07 -4.30
N GLN A 70 43.67 16.91 -4.95
CA GLN A 70 44.90 16.51 -5.65
C GLN A 70 44.92 16.99 -7.12
N SER A 71 43.80 17.51 -7.63
CA SER A 71 43.73 18.10 -8.97
C SER A 71 44.48 19.43 -9.04
N THR A 72 45.25 19.62 -10.11
CA THR A 72 46.03 20.83 -10.35
C THR A 72 45.28 21.76 -11.30
N TYR A 73 45.35 23.06 -11.00
CA TYR A 73 44.97 24.09 -11.98
C TYR A 73 46.12 24.24 -12.96
N SER A 74 45.84 24.24 -14.27
CA SER A 74 46.84 24.67 -15.26
C SER A 74 46.68 26.17 -15.45
N PRO A 75 47.57 27.01 -14.89
CA PRO A 75 47.30 28.45 -14.78
C PRO A 75 47.49 29.25 -16.06
N SER A 76 47.91 28.63 -17.17
CA SER A 76 48.43 29.35 -18.34
C SER A 76 48.15 28.68 -19.70
N ASP A 77 47.04 27.95 -19.83
CA ASP A 77 46.62 27.42 -21.13
C ASP A 77 45.60 28.38 -21.77
N ALA A 78 46.11 29.38 -22.50
CA ALA A 78 45.28 30.40 -23.17
C ALA A 78 44.31 29.79 -24.20
N VAL A 79 44.65 28.63 -24.78
CA VAL A 79 43.80 27.92 -25.75
C VAL A 79 42.63 27.28 -25.04
N LEU A 80 42.88 26.55 -23.95
CA LEU A 80 41.84 25.96 -23.10
C LEU A 80 40.87 27.03 -22.60
N ASP A 81 41.42 28.12 -22.07
CA ASP A 81 40.67 29.23 -21.51
C ASP A 81 39.76 29.91 -22.55
N LYS A 82 40.25 30.07 -23.78
CA LYS A 82 39.46 30.59 -24.90
C LYS A 82 38.32 29.64 -25.25
N ILE A 83 38.61 28.35 -25.42
CA ILE A 83 37.62 27.32 -25.75
C ILE A 83 36.49 27.28 -24.69
N VAL A 84 36.85 27.26 -23.40
CA VAL A 84 35.86 27.21 -22.31
C VAL A 84 34.98 28.45 -22.31
N ARG A 85 35.54 29.64 -22.52
CA ARG A 85 34.76 30.88 -22.57
C ARG A 85 33.81 30.91 -23.78
N ASP A 86 34.28 30.51 -24.95
CA ASP A 86 33.47 30.47 -26.16
C ASP A 86 32.34 29.44 -26.04
N LEU A 87 32.63 28.24 -25.52
CA LEU A 87 31.62 27.23 -25.25
C LEU A 87 30.61 27.68 -24.17
N THR A 88 31.05 28.40 -23.13
CA THR A 88 30.16 28.91 -22.09
C THR A 88 29.14 29.88 -22.70
N LYS A 89 29.58 30.76 -23.59
CA LYS A 89 28.71 31.69 -24.32
C LYS A 89 27.77 30.93 -25.28
N ARG A 90 28.31 30.03 -26.11
CA ARG A 90 27.53 29.25 -27.09
C ARG A 90 26.46 28.37 -26.45
N LEU A 91 26.73 27.83 -25.26
CA LEU A 91 25.80 26.98 -24.52
C LEU A 91 24.87 27.76 -23.58
N HIS A 92 25.06 29.08 -23.45
CA HIS A 92 24.33 29.97 -22.53
C HIS A 92 24.38 29.50 -21.07
N LEU A 93 25.56 29.08 -20.60
CA LEU A 93 25.75 28.65 -19.22
C LEU A 93 25.80 29.87 -18.28
N THR A 94 25.18 29.74 -17.11
CA THR A 94 25.13 30.82 -16.10
C THR A 94 26.47 31.12 -15.45
N HIS A 95 27.39 30.14 -15.42
CA HIS A 95 28.71 30.28 -14.85
C HIS A 95 29.74 29.54 -15.69
N VAL A 96 30.92 30.14 -15.86
CA VAL A 96 32.08 29.49 -16.49
C VAL A 96 32.57 28.35 -15.57
N PRO A 97 32.62 27.09 -16.06
CA PRO A 97 33.17 25.99 -15.27
C PRO A 97 34.69 26.10 -15.14
N SER A 98 35.23 25.66 -14.01
CA SER A 98 36.69 25.57 -13.80
C SER A 98 37.20 24.27 -14.38
N VAL A 99 38.21 24.32 -15.24
CA VAL A 99 38.89 23.11 -15.74
C VAL A 99 40.12 22.83 -14.90
N ARG A 100 40.34 21.57 -14.51
CA ARG A 100 41.50 21.12 -13.74
C ARG A 100 42.02 19.80 -14.29
N TYR A 101 43.32 19.58 -14.17
CA TYR A 101 43.95 18.33 -14.57
C TYR A 101 44.12 17.41 -13.36
N CYS A 102 43.94 16.10 -13.56
CA CYS A 102 44.14 15.10 -12.52
C CYS A 102 44.75 13.83 -13.12
N SER A 103 45.80 13.32 -12.47
CA SER A 103 46.46 12.06 -12.85
C SER A 103 45.70 10.82 -12.39
N LEU A 104 44.75 10.97 -11.45
CA LEU A 104 43.93 9.88 -10.90
C LEU A 104 42.63 9.63 -11.68
N THR A 105 42.30 10.51 -12.63
CA THR A 105 41.12 10.37 -13.50
C THR A 105 41.58 9.81 -14.84
N SER A 106 41.01 8.69 -15.27
CA SER A 106 41.31 8.10 -16.58
C SER A 106 40.36 8.57 -17.69
N THR A 107 39.21 9.13 -17.31
CA THR A 107 38.23 9.77 -18.20
C THR A 107 37.96 11.20 -17.75
N PRO A 108 37.56 12.11 -18.67
CA PRO A 108 36.99 13.40 -18.32
C PRO A 108 35.77 13.23 -17.41
N VAL A 109 35.63 14.12 -16.43
CA VAL A 109 34.52 14.07 -15.47
C VAL A 109 34.08 15.46 -15.05
N THR A 110 32.79 15.75 -15.18
CA THR A 110 32.16 16.92 -14.56
C THR A 110 31.76 16.66 -13.11
N VAL A 111 32.16 17.56 -12.21
CA VAL A 111 31.82 17.53 -10.78
C VAL A 111 31.21 18.87 -10.36
N LYS A 112 30.24 18.84 -9.44
CA LYS A 112 29.64 20.05 -8.87
C LYS A 112 29.88 20.12 -7.36
N LYS A 113 30.68 21.11 -6.94
CA LYS A 113 30.84 21.53 -5.53
C LYS A 113 29.94 22.75 -5.28
N ASN A 114 30.52 23.95 -5.22
CA ASN A 114 29.77 25.23 -5.26
C ASN A 114 29.67 25.78 -6.68
N LYS A 115 30.71 25.55 -7.50
CA LYS A 115 30.76 25.79 -8.94
C LYS A 115 31.01 24.45 -9.67
N PHE A 116 30.75 24.41 -10.97
CA PHE A 116 31.09 23.26 -11.80
C PHE A 116 32.60 23.20 -12.03
N ILE A 117 33.17 22.00 -11.91
CA ILE A 117 34.59 21.70 -12.13
C ILE A 117 34.65 20.55 -13.12
N ILE A 118 35.35 20.73 -14.24
CA ILE A 118 35.64 19.68 -15.21
C ILE A 118 37.04 19.15 -14.93
N LEU A 119 37.14 17.87 -14.58
CA LEU A 119 38.40 17.17 -14.39
C LEU A 119 38.82 16.52 -15.70
N LEU A 120 40.02 16.85 -16.17
CA LEU A 120 40.64 16.24 -17.34
C LEU A 120 41.80 15.33 -16.91
N PRO A 121 41.92 14.12 -17.50
CA PRO A 121 43.12 13.31 -17.38
C PRO A 121 44.36 14.06 -17.84
N GLN A 122 45.47 13.89 -17.12
CA GLN A 122 46.75 14.51 -17.47
C GLN A 122 47.37 13.80 -18.70
N ARG A 123 47.11 14.34 -19.89
CA ARG A 123 47.70 13.92 -21.16
C ARG A 123 47.68 15.07 -22.17
N SER A 124 48.37 14.90 -23.29
CA SER A 124 48.30 15.85 -24.40
C SER A 124 47.00 15.66 -25.18
N TYR A 125 46.31 16.76 -25.47
CA TYR A 125 45.10 16.80 -26.29
C TYR A 125 45.36 17.67 -27.52
N SER A 126 44.85 17.26 -28.68
CA SER A 126 44.77 18.18 -29.81
C SER A 126 43.67 19.23 -29.56
N SER A 127 43.74 20.39 -30.22
CA SER A 127 42.73 21.45 -30.02
C SER A 127 41.31 20.99 -30.37
N ASN A 128 41.15 20.20 -31.43
CA ASN A 128 39.85 19.64 -31.85
C ASN A 128 39.34 18.59 -30.87
N GLU A 129 40.24 17.75 -30.35
CA GLU A 129 39.90 16.75 -29.35
C GLU A 129 39.47 17.41 -28.04
N LEU A 130 40.23 18.40 -27.56
CA LEU A 130 39.91 19.16 -26.36
C LEU A 130 38.57 19.89 -26.49
N TYR A 131 38.29 20.49 -27.66
CA TYR A 131 37.01 21.12 -27.95
C TYR A 131 35.84 20.14 -27.84
N ALA A 132 35.94 18.97 -28.48
CA ALA A 132 34.89 17.96 -28.46
C ALA A 132 34.61 17.41 -27.05
N ILE A 133 35.66 17.16 -26.27
CA ILE A 133 35.55 16.70 -24.87
C ILE A 133 34.86 17.77 -24.00
N LEU A 134 35.33 19.02 -24.08
CA LEU A 134 34.78 20.10 -23.27
C LEU A 134 33.33 20.39 -23.64
N LEU A 135 33.00 20.34 -24.94
CA LEU A 135 31.61 20.48 -25.39
C LEU A 135 30.72 19.40 -24.77
N HIS A 136 31.15 18.14 -24.76
CA HIS A 136 30.41 17.03 -24.14
C HIS A 136 30.21 17.25 -22.63
N GLU A 137 31.28 17.52 -21.89
CA GLU A 137 31.21 17.77 -20.44
C GLU A 137 30.35 19.01 -20.10
N MET A 138 30.45 20.09 -20.88
CA MET A 138 29.67 21.30 -20.67
C MET A 138 28.19 21.13 -21.04
N ILE A 139 27.85 20.21 -21.94
CA ILE A 139 26.46 19.84 -22.21
C ILE A 139 25.86 19.11 -21.01
N HIS A 140 26.60 18.25 -20.29
CA HIS A 140 26.13 17.68 -19.03
C HIS A 140 25.82 18.74 -17.97
N ILE A 141 26.61 19.82 -17.94
CA ILE A 141 26.33 21.00 -17.10
C ILE A 141 25.02 21.65 -17.51
N LYS A 142 24.84 21.92 -18.81
CA LYS A 142 23.63 22.52 -19.39
C LYS A 142 22.37 21.71 -19.08
N HIS A 143 22.43 20.40 -19.26
CA HIS A 143 21.32 19.48 -19.01
C HIS A 143 21.12 19.16 -17.53
N ASN A 144 22.03 19.62 -16.67
CA ASN A 144 21.98 19.43 -15.23
C ASN A 144 21.91 17.95 -14.83
N ASP A 145 22.66 17.11 -15.56
CA ASP A 145 22.63 15.65 -15.43
C ASP A 145 23.12 15.18 -14.06
N LEU A 146 24.06 15.92 -13.45
CA LEU A 146 24.51 15.66 -12.07
C LEU A 146 23.37 15.63 -11.05
N ARG A 147 22.30 16.42 -11.21
CA ARG A 147 21.14 16.34 -10.29
C ARG A 147 20.32 15.08 -10.54
N LYS A 148 20.13 14.69 -11.81
CA LYS A 148 19.39 13.47 -12.20
C LYS A 148 20.08 12.22 -11.68
N LEU A 149 21.40 12.17 -11.80
CA LEU A 149 22.23 11.07 -11.29
C LEU A 149 22.23 11.01 -9.75
N LYS A 150 22.30 12.16 -9.08
CA LYS A 150 22.14 12.23 -7.61
C LYS A 150 20.77 11.71 -7.16
N PHE A 151 19.70 12.07 -7.87
CA PHE A 151 18.36 11.56 -7.60
C PHE A 151 18.28 10.04 -7.76
N GLY A 152 18.75 9.48 -8.87
CA GLY A 152 18.83 8.03 -9.07
C GLY A 152 19.63 7.33 -7.97
N ARG A 153 20.70 7.97 -7.48
CA ARG A 153 21.51 7.44 -6.37
C ARG A 153 20.76 7.46 -5.03
N ILE A 154 20.04 8.53 -4.71
CA ILE A 154 19.19 8.60 -3.51
C ILE A 154 18.12 7.50 -3.53
N LEU A 155 17.49 7.26 -4.69
CA LEU A 155 16.54 6.15 -4.82
C LEU A 155 17.18 4.80 -4.52
N THR A 156 18.40 4.54 -4.98
CA THR A 156 19.12 3.29 -4.64
C THR A 156 19.52 3.18 -3.17
N ILE A 157 19.55 4.29 -2.42
CA ILE A 157 19.80 4.28 -0.97
C ILE A 157 18.51 3.92 -0.23
N ILE A 158 17.40 4.60 -0.55
CA ILE A 158 16.10 4.40 0.08
C ILE A 158 15.56 3.00 -0.23
N PHE A 159 15.67 2.58 -1.49
CA PHE A 159 15.19 1.30 -2.01
C PHE A 159 16.35 0.34 -2.25
N TRP A 160 17.30 0.28 -1.32
CA TRP A 160 18.53 -0.51 -1.48
C TRP A 160 18.29 -2.01 -1.71
N PHE A 161 17.19 -2.53 -1.18
CA PHE A 161 16.74 -3.92 -1.30
C PHE A 161 15.98 -4.15 -2.63
N TYR A 162 15.72 -3.10 -3.40
CA TYR A 162 14.88 -3.14 -4.60
C TYR A 162 15.73 -3.14 -5.88
N PRO A 163 15.86 -4.27 -6.60
CA PRO A 163 16.72 -4.37 -7.78
C PRO A 163 16.39 -3.37 -8.88
N ILE A 164 15.10 -3.02 -9.02
CA ILE A 164 14.61 -2.08 -10.04
C ILE A 164 15.10 -0.65 -9.79
N ALA A 165 15.40 -0.25 -8.55
CA ALA A 165 16.01 1.05 -8.28
C ALA A 165 17.39 1.17 -8.96
N TYR A 166 18.14 0.08 -9.05
CA TYR A 166 19.43 0.05 -9.75
C TYR A 166 19.27 0.06 -11.28
N LEU A 167 18.24 -0.61 -11.81
CA LEU A 167 17.90 -0.53 -13.24
C LEU A 167 17.49 0.89 -13.62
N PHE A 168 16.66 1.53 -12.81
CA PHE A 168 16.22 2.90 -13.01
C PHE A 168 17.40 3.88 -13.01
N ARG A 169 18.32 3.75 -12.05
CA ARG A 169 19.56 4.53 -12.04
C ARG A 169 20.38 4.33 -13.33
N ARG A 170 20.54 3.09 -13.78
CA ARG A 170 21.26 2.76 -15.01
C ARG A 170 20.59 3.35 -16.26
N ASP A 171 19.26 3.38 -16.29
CA ASP A 171 18.51 3.99 -17.38
C ASP A 171 18.64 5.51 -17.39
N ILE A 172 18.64 6.17 -16.23
CA ILE A 172 18.95 7.60 -16.12
C ILE A 172 20.35 7.89 -16.66
N GLU A 173 21.36 7.11 -16.25
CA GLU A 173 22.74 7.24 -16.74
C GLU A 173 22.80 7.12 -18.27
N LEU A 174 22.18 6.07 -18.84
CA LEU A 174 22.18 5.84 -20.29
C LEU A 174 21.46 6.97 -21.06
N LEU A 175 20.36 7.47 -20.51
CA LEU A 175 19.59 8.55 -21.13
C LEU A 175 20.37 9.87 -21.14
N CYS A 176 21.03 10.20 -20.03
CA CYS A 176 21.88 11.40 -19.94
C CYS A 176 23.00 11.34 -21.00
N GLU A 177 23.71 10.22 -21.10
CA GLU A 177 24.74 10.01 -22.11
C GLU A 177 24.21 10.14 -23.54
N THR A 178 23.08 9.50 -23.83
CA THR A 178 22.51 9.48 -25.19
C THR A 178 22.04 10.87 -25.63
N VAL A 179 21.38 11.61 -24.73
CA VAL A 179 20.94 12.99 -24.99
C VAL A 179 22.14 13.92 -25.13
N CYS A 180 23.19 13.71 -24.33
CA CYS A 180 24.44 14.45 -24.44
C CYS A 180 25.07 14.25 -25.83
N ASP A 181 25.30 12.99 -26.23
CA ASP A 181 25.87 12.64 -27.54
C ASP A 181 25.09 13.25 -28.70
N GLN A 182 23.75 13.14 -28.67
CA GLN A 182 22.90 13.72 -29.71
C GLN A 182 23.03 15.25 -29.77
N THR A 183 23.15 15.90 -28.61
CA THR A 183 23.31 17.36 -28.54
C THR A 183 24.68 17.77 -29.04
N VAL A 184 25.75 17.06 -28.67
CA VAL A 184 27.10 17.31 -29.19
C VAL A 184 27.13 17.23 -30.70
N LEU A 185 26.53 16.19 -31.29
CA LEU A 185 26.47 16.00 -32.75
C LEU A 185 25.69 17.11 -33.48
N ARG A 186 24.68 17.72 -32.83
CA ARG A 186 23.98 18.91 -33.37
C ARG A 186 24.83 20.18 -33.31
N PHE A 187 25.78 20.26 -32.39
CA PHE A 187 26.70 21.40 -32.29
C PHE A 187 27.94 21.25 -33.17
N LEU A 188 28.35 20.01 -33.49
CA LEU A 188 29.51 19.65 -34.30
C LEU A 188 29.17 19.32 -35.76
N SER A 189 27.92 19.53 -36.20
CA SER A 189 27.40 19.00 -37.47
C SER A 189 28.22 19.37 -38.71
N ASP A 190 28.93 20.50 -38.66
CA ASP A 190 29.75 21.02 -39.75
C ASP A 190 31.26 20.71 -39.58
N ASP A 191 31.70 20.33 -38.37
CA ASP A 191 33.12 20.26 -37.98
C ASP A 191 33.64 18.84 -37.73
N LEU A 192 32.78 17.89 -37.35
CA LEU A 192 33.19 16.53 -36.98
C LEU A 192 32.16 15.48 -37.39
N SER A 193 32.60 14.44 -38.11
CA SER A 193 31.72 13.33 -38.50
C SER A 193 31.21 12.56 -37.29
N HIS A 194 29.99 11.99 -37.42
CA HIS A 194 29.42 11.05 -36.44
C HIS A 194 30.40 9.94 -36.05
N ARG A 195 31.16 9.42 -37.03
CA ARG A 195 32.16 8.38 -36.79
C ARG A 195 33.32 8.91 -35.95
N ASP A 196 33.87 10.06 -36.31
CA ASP A 196 35.04 10.65 -35.66
C ASP A 196 34.76 11.06 -34.21
N TYR A 197 33.54 11.48 -33.92
CA TYR A 197 33.09 11.72 -32.56
C TYR A 197 33.10 10.45 -31.69
N PHE A 198 32.50 9.36 -32.18
CA PHE A 198 32.45 8.11 -31.43
C PHE A 198 33.80 7.39 -31.38
N THR A 199 34.70 7.56 -32.35
CA THR A 199 36.08 7.07 -32.25
C THR A 199 36.87 7.84 -31.18
N LEU A 200 36.65 9.14 -31.05
CA LEU A 200 37.20 9.94 -29.95
C LEU A 200 36.70 9.45 -28.60
N ILE A 201 35.39 9.23 -28.42
CA ILE A 201 34.86 8.65 -27.18
C ILE A 201 35.50 7.28 -26.88
N LEU A 202 35.60 6.41 -27.90
CA LEU A 202 36.17 5.08 -27.77
C LEU A 202 37.63 5.10 -27.29
N SER A 203 38.45 6.02 -27.81
CA SER A 203 39.85 6.13 -27.39
C SER A 203 39.99 6.54 -25.91
N HIS A 204 38.97 7.20 -25.36
CA HIS A 204 38.97 7.65 -23.96
C HIS A 204 38.45 6.58 -22.99
N LEU A 205 37.56 5.70 -23.45
CA LEU A 205 36.99 4.61 -22.64
C LEU A 205 37.96 3.41 -22.43
N GLN A 206 39.06 3.33 -23.17
CA GLN A 206 40.03 2.23 -23.05
C GLN A 206 40.92 2.29 -21.79
N SER A 207 40.78 3.33 -20.97
CA SER A 207 41.59 3.56 -19.78
C SER A 207 40.97 2.89 -18.53
N LYS A 208 41.79 2.16 -17.76
CA LYS A 208 41.33 1.15 -16.78
C LYS A 208 40.85 1.68 -15.42
N GLN A 209 40.92 2.97 -15.11
CA GLN A 209 40.56 3.47 -13.77
C GLN A 209 39.21 4.21 -13.76
N THR A 210 38.21 3.60 -13.13
CA THR A 210 36.88 4.21 -12.94
C THR A 210 36.81 4.89 -11.58
N ILE A 211 36.41 6.16 -11.55
CA ILE A 211 36.07 6.86 -10.29
C ILE A 211 34.64 6.49 -9.90
N PRO A 212 34.39 5.93 -8.70
CA PRO A 212 33.04 5.71 -8.22
C PRO A 212 32.34 7.07 -8.08
N SER A 213 31.15 7.20 -8.69
CA SER A 213 30.32 8.42 -8.75
C SER A 213 30.42 9.28 -10.01
N CYS A 214 31.18 8.87 -11.02
CA CYS A 214 31.39 9.67 -12.23
C CYS A 214 30.86 8.94 -13.47
N ILE A 215 30.32 9.74 -14.39
CA ILE A 215 29.76 9.33 -15.67
C ILE A 215 30.82 8.52 -16.43
N GLY A 216 30.53 7.24 -16.69
CA GLY A 216 31.50 6.31 -17.26
C GLY A 216 30.84 4.96 -17.53
N LEU A 217 29.97 4.93 -18.55
CA LEU A 217 29.32 3.69 -18.98
C LEU A 217 30.29 2.87 -19.84
N ASN A 218 31.08 2.01 -19.21
CA ASN A 218 32.13 1.19 -19.83
C ASN A 218 31.63 -0.07 -20.59
N ASN A 219 30.35 -0.14 -20.98
CA ASN A 219 29.80 -1.33 -21.61
C ASN A 219 29.69 -1.18 -23.14
N LYS A 220 30.33 -2.08 -23.90
CA LYS A 220 30.25 -2.17 -25.37
C LYS A 220 28.79 -2.15 -25.89
N ALA A 221 27.86 -2.79 -25.18
CA ALA A 221 26.45 -2.81 -25.56
C ALA A 221 25.78 -1.43 -25.42
N GLN A 222 26.12 -0.67 -24.38
CA GLN A 222 25.59 0.68 -24.17
C GLN A 222 26.18 1.68 -25.15
N LEU A 223 27.47 1.56 -25.47
CA LEU A 223 28.10 2.38 -26.50
C LEU A 223 27.47 2.12 -27.88
N LYS A 224 27.24 0.85 -28.24
CA LYS A 224 26.51 0.49 -29.47
C LYS A 224 25.12 1.10 -29.49
N TYR A 225 24.40 1.04 -28.37
CA TYR A 225 23.09 1.68 -28.22
C TYR A 225 23.16 3.20 -28.42
N ARG A 226 24.06 3.90 -27.73
CA ARG A 226 24.30 5.36 -27.87
C ARG A 226 24.59 5.75 -29.32
N MET A 227 25.44 4.99 -30.00
CA MET A 227 25.78 5.22 -31.40
C MET A 227 24.58 5.03 -32.34
N SER A 228 23.72 4.03 -32.09
CA SER A 228 22.49 3.85 -32.87
C SER A 228 21.41 4.88 -32.55
N ALA A 229 21.22 5.21 -31.27
CA ALA A 229 20.19 6.13 -30.80
C ALA A 229 20.50 7.58 -31.17
N SER A 230 21.77 7.96 -31.30
CA SER A 230 22.14 9.27 -31.82
C SER A 230 21.85 9.45 -33.32
N ARG A 231 21.69 8.35 -34.08
CA ARG A 231 21.31 8.39 -35.52
C ARG A 231 19.80 8.40 -35.74
N SER A 232 19.07 7.65 -34.91
CA SER A 232 17.62 7.62 -34.92
C SER A 232 17.10 8.79 -34.10
N GLY A 233 16.37 9.73 -34.69
CA GLY A 233 15.72 10.81 -33.93
C GLY A 233 14.71 10.35 -32.86
N SER A 234 14.48 9.04 -32.71
CA SER A 234 13.58 8.44 -31.73
C SER A 234 14.32 7.71 -30.60
N PHE A 235 13.85 7.93 -29.37
CA PHE A 235 14.26 7.17 -28.19
C PHE A 235 13.44 5.88 -28.11
N MET A 236 14.09 4.72 -28.25
CA MET A 236 13.45 3.44 -27.95
C MET A 236 13.86 2.96 -26.56
N HIS A 237 13.02 3.23 -25.56
CA HIS A 237 13.19 2.60 -24.25
C HIS A 237 13.04 1.08 -24.38
N PRO A 238 13.91 0.27 -23.73
CA PRO A 238 13.75 -1.17 -23.75
C PRO A 238 12.42 -1.54 -23.07
N LYS A 239 11.53 -2.22 -23.80
CA LYS A 239 10.19 -2.64 -23.33
C LYS A 239 10.20 -3.37 -21.97
N ARG A 240 11.33 -4.01 -21.63
CA ARG A 240 11.57 -4.71 -20.36
C ARG A 240 11.63 -3.76 -19.15
N SER A 241 12.15 -2.54 -19.30
CA SER A 241 12.25 -1.56 -18.19
C SER A 241 10.87 -1.06 -17.78
N VAL A 242 10.02 -0.72 -18.77
CA VAL A 242 8.62 -0.32 -18.55
C VAL A 242 7.83 -1.42 -17.88
N LEU A 243 7.97 -2.66 -18.33
CA LEU A 243 7.29 -3.82 -17.75
C LEU A 243 7.70 -4.04 -16.28
N CYS A 244 8.99 -3.93 -15.96
CA CYS A 244 9.48 -4.04 -14.59
C CYS A 244 8.99 -2.90 -13.69
N SER A 245 8.88 -1.67 -14.20
CA SER A 245 8.31 -0.54 -13.45
C SER A 245 6.81 -0.69 -13.19
N ILE A 246 6.05 -1.24 -14.15
CA ILE A 246 4.62 -1.53 -13.95
C ILE A 246 4.45 -2.63 -12.90
N LEU A 247 5.20 -3.72 -13.03
CA LEU A 247 5.16 -4.84 -12.07
C LEU A 247 5.58 -4.41 -10.67
N SER A 248 6.53 -3.47 -10.57
CA SER A 248 6.93 -2.80 -9.33
C SER A 248 5.80 -2.06 -8.65
N GLY A 249 5.11 -1.20 -9.40
CA GLY A 249 3.99 -0.41 -8.90
C GLY A 249 2.85 -1.30 -8.39
N VAL A 250 2.56 -2.38 -9.13
CA VAL A 250 1.55 -3.37 -8.72
C VAL A 250 1.94 -4.09 -7.43
N LEU A 251 3.21 -4.49 -7.27
CA LEU A 251 3.68 -5.14 -6.04
C LEU A 251 3.61 -4.20 -4.83
N LEU A 252 3.97 -2.92 -5.00
CA LEU A 252 3.90 -1.92 -3.93
C LEU A 252 2.45 -1.66 -3.49
N LEU A 253 1.52 -1.55 -4.44
CA LEU A 253 0.10 -1.39 -4.13
C LEU A 253 -0.49 -2.61 -3.42
N ALA A 254 -0.15 -3.83 -3.87
CA ALA A 254 -0.59 -5.06 -3.22
C ALA A 254 -0.06 -5.16 -1.77
N SER A 255 1.19 -4.76 -1.52
CA SER A 255 1.76 -4.75 -0.16
C SER A 255 1.06 -3.78 0.79
N SER A 256 0.62 -2.61 0.30
CA SER A 256 -0.14 -1.65 1.13
C SER A 256 -1.53 -2.15 1.54
N SER A 257 -2.20 -2.93 0.68
CA SER A 257 -3.50 -3.53 1.00
C SER A 257 -3.39 -4.64 2.04
N LEU A 258 -2.32 -5.44 2.01
CA LEU A 258 -2.07 -6.50 2.99
C LEU A 258 -1.78 -5.92 4.38
N ILE A 259 -1.00 -4.83 4.45
CA ILE A 259 -0.72 -4.13 5.71
C ILE A 259 -2.01 -3.51 6.28
N ALA A 260 -2.86 -2.93 5.44
CA ALA A 260 -4.14 -2.37 5.87
C ALA A 260 -5.07 -3.45 6.44
N GLN A 261 -5.22 -4.60 5.78
CA GLN A 261 -6.09 -5.69 6.26
C GLN A 261 -5.57 -6.32 7.55
N ALA A 262 -4.27 -6.61 7.64
CA ALA A 262 -3.65 -7.14 8.87
C ALA A 262 -3.72 -6.17 10.05
N SER A 263 -4.01 -4.89 9.80
CA SER A 263 -4.14 -3.86 10.83
C SER A 263 -5.58 -3.67 11.34
N VAL A 264 -6.59 -4.21 10.65
CA VAL A 264 -8.01 -4.11 11.04
C VAL A 264 -8.42 -5.21 12.02
N GLU A 265 -7.94 -6.44 11.82
CA GLU A 265 -8.24 -7.61 12.66
C GLU A 265 -7.91 -7.42 14.16
N PRO A 266 -6.76 -6.85 14.56
CA PRO A 266 -6.43 -6.61 15.97
C PRO A 266 -7.26 -5.47 16.58
N VAL A 267 -7.70 -4.52 15.75
CA VAL A 267 -8.48 -3.35 16.21
C VAL A 267 -9.89 -3.77 16.58
N GLU A 268 -10.48 -4.69 15.81
CA GLU A 268 -11.79 -5.24 16.11
C GLU A 268 -11.77 -5.97 17.45
N GLN A 269 -10.77 -6.83 17.69
CA GLN A 269 -10.63 -7.56 18.95
C GLN A 269 -10.37 -6.66 20.15
N ILE A 270 -9.53 -5.63 20.03
CA ILE A 270 -9.32 -4.67 21.13
C ILE A 270 -10.58 -3.83 21.38
N ASN A 271 -11.38 -3.56 20.34
CA ASN A 271 -12.65 -2.85 20.50
C ASN A 271 -13.68 -3.73 21.23
N TYR A 272 -13.69 -5.04 20.98
CA TYR A 272 -14.46 -6.01 21.76
C TYR A 272 -13.99 -6.06 23.21
N ASP A 273 -12.68 -6.20 23.48
CA ASP A 273 -12.13 -6.24 24.84
C ASP A 273 -12.41 -4.94 25.61
N TRP A 274 -12.33 -3.78 24.93
CA TRP A 274 -12.67 -2.49 25.52
C TRP A 274 -14.17 -2.37 25.81
N PHE A 275 -15.03 -2.82 24.90
CA PHE A 275 -16.47 -2.86 25.11
C PHE A 275 -16.81 -3.73 26.32
N ASP A 276 -16.20 -4.91 26.44
CA ASP A 276 -16.44 -5.83 27.56
C ASP A 276 -15.93 -5.25 28.90
N ALA A 277 -14.75 -4.64 28.91
CA ALA A 277 -14.15 -4.04 30.11
C ALA A 277 -14.81 -2.73 30.57
N THR A 278 -15.50 -2.01 29.68
CA THR A 278 -16.21 -0.75 30.00
C THR A 278 -17.71 -0.95 30.21
N THR A 279 -18.24 -2.12 29.86
CA THR A 279 -19.59 -2.52 30.24
C THR A 279 -19.57 -2.93 31.70
N GLU A 280 -19.82 -1.99 32.61
CA GLU A 280 -20.31 -2.38 33.94
C GLU A 280 -21.57 -3.20 33.70
N SER A 281 -21.55 -4.48 34.07
CA SER A 281 -22.73 -5.32 34.12
C SER A 281 -23.64 -4.74 35.21
N ILE A 282 -24.44 -3.75 34.83
CA ILE A 282 -25.62 -3.39 35.59
C ILE A 282 -26.49 -4.63 35.51
N ILE A 283 -26.38 -5.50 36.52
CA ILE A 283 -27.32 -6.58 36.77
C ILE A 283 -28.60 -5.88 37.22
N THR A 284 -29.32 -5.26 36.27
CA THR A 284 -30.77 -5.15 36.41
C THR A 284 -31.25 -6.58 36.51
N SER A 285 -31.87 -6.95 37.63
CA SER A 285 -32.57 -8.23 37.72
C SER A 285 -33.66 -8.20 36.66
N TYR A 286 -33.35 -8.74 35.48
CA TYR A 286 -34.35 -9.02 34.49
C TYR A 286 -35.13 -10.22 35.02
N GLU A 287 -36.24 -9.93 35.70
CA GLU A 287 -37.25 -10.97 35.89
C GLU A 287 -37.68 -11.37 34.49
N THR A 288 -37.35 -12.60 34.11
CA THR A 288 -37.79 -13.17 32.84
C THR A 288 -39.30 -13.02 32.76
N PRO A 289 -39.83 -12.32 31.74
CA PRO A 289 -41.27 -12.16 31.59
C PRO A 289 -41.89 -13.55 31.53
N VAL A 290 -42.78 -13.82 32.48
CA VAL A 290 -43.51 -15.09 32.51
C VAL A 290 -44.49 -15.07 31.35
N TYR A 291 -44.19 -15.85 30.30
CA TYR A 291 -45.09 -16.00 29.17
C TYR A 291 -46.19 -16.99 29.50
N THR A 292 -47.42 -16.65 29.17
CA THR A 292 -48.51 -17.62 29.06
C THR A 292 -48.43 -18.28 27.68
N PHE A 293 -48.16 -19.58 27.67
CA PHE A 293 -48.15 -20.39 26.45
C PHE A 293 -49.56 -20.88 26.14
N TYR A 294 -49.96 -20.76 24.89
CA TYR A 294 -51.23 -21.26 24.38
C TYR A 294 -50.94 -22.42 23.43
N THR A 295 -51.60 -23.56 23.67
CA THR A 295 -51.52 -24.72 22.78
C THR A 295 -52.88 -24.99 22.16
N THR A 296 -52.94 -25.03 20.84
CA THR A 296 -54.15 -25.28 20.05
C THR A 296 -53.82 -26.18 18.86
N GLU A 297 -54.82 -26.81 18.26
CA GLU A 297 -54.68 -27.44 16.95
C GLU A 297 -54.80 -26.38 15.83
N GLU A 298 -54.14 -26.58 14.70
CA GLU A 298 -54.40 -25.72 13.52
C GLU A 298 -55.72 -26.17 12.85
N GLU A 299 -56.25 -25.33 11.96
CA GLU A 299 -57.42 -25.73 11.18
C GLU A 299 -57.15 -27.00 10.35
N PRO A 300 -58.12 -27.92 10.21
CA PRO A 300 -57.90 -29.23 9.58
C PRO A 300 -57.27 -29.18 8.19
N ASN A 301 -57.56 -28.13 7.42
CA ASN A 301 -57.05 -27.98 6.05
C ASN A 301 -55.72 -27.21 5.96
N TYR A 302 -55.20 -26.66 7.06
CA TYR A 302 -54.01 -25.80 7.06
C TYR A 302 -52.75 -26.54 6.60
N MET A 303 -52.60 -27.81 7.00
CA MET A 303 -51.49 -28.68 6.61
C MET A 303 -51.34 -28.75 5.07
N GLU A 304 -52.43 -29.08 4.39
CA GLU A 304 -52.43 -29.30 2.95
C GLU A 304 -52.41 -27.99 2.15
N THR A 305 -53.14 -26.99 2.62
CA THR A 305 -53.34 -25.74 1.85
C THR A 305 -52.22 -24.72 2.03
N VAL A 306 -51.54 -24.71 3.18
CA VAL A 306 -50.54 -23.67 3.51
C VAL A 306 -49.21 -24.27 3.94
N PHE A 307 -49.19 -25.24 4.85
CA PHE A 307 -47.95 -25.73 5.45
C PHE A 307 -47.06 -26.47 4.45
N LEU A 308 -47.58 -27.53 3.80
CA LEU A 308 -46.82 -28.34 2.85
C LEU A 308 -46.33 -27.53 1.64
N PRO A 309 -47.17 -26.69 0.98
CA PRO A 309 -46.70 -25.85 -0.12
C PRO A 309 -45.54 -24.92 0.27
N ASN A 310 -45.55 -24.36 1.49
CA ASN A 310 -44.46 -23.50 1.96
C ASN A 310 -43.22 -24.31 2.35
N LEU A 311 -43.38 -25.49 2.95
CA LEU A 311 -42.27 -26.37 3.31
C LEU A 311 -41.49 -26.83 2.07
N THR A 312 -42.17 -27.18 0.97
CA THR A 312 -41.49 -27.62 -0.27
C THR A 312 -40.59 -26.55 -0.89
N LYS A 313 -40.86 -25.26 -0.62
CA LYS A 313 -40.09 -24.12 -1.12
C LYS A 313 -39.04 -23.62 -0.14
N ALA A 314 -39.07 -24.08 1.10
CA ALA A 314 -38.23 -23.59 2.17
C ALA A 314 -37.03 -24.51 2.43
N THR A 315 -35.99 -23.96 3.03
CA THR A 315 -34.85 -24.73 3.55
C THR A 315 -35.18 -25.23 4.95
N LEU A 316 -35.18 -26.54 5.15
CA LEU A 316 -35.39 -27.17 6.45
C LEU A 316 -34.07 -27.21 7.25
N ILE A 317 -34.10 -26.75 8.49
CA ILE A 317 -32.96 -26.81 9.41
C ILE A 317 -33.14 -27.99 10.38
N ASP A 318 -32.20 -28.94 10.39
CA ASP A 318 -32.20 -30.06 11.35
C ASP A 318 -31.42 -29.71 12.61
N THR A 319 -32.14 -29.43 13.70
CA THR A 319 -31.57 -28.99 14.99
C THR A 319 -30.73 -30.05 15.70
N ARG A 320 -30.72 -31.30 15.22
CA ARG A 320 -29.83 -32.34 15.73
C ARG A 320 -28.39 -32.20 15.23
N THR A 321 -28.20 -31.47 14.14
CA THR A 321 -26.90 -31.31 13.46
C THR A 321 -26.48 -29.86 13.30
N ALA A 322 -27.46 -28.96 13.17
CA ALA A 322 -27.23 -27.54 13.10
C ALA A 322 -27.28 -26.95 14.51
N HIS A 323 -26.26 -26.18 14.87
CA HIS A 323 -26.23 -25.34 16.06
C HIS A 323 -25.82 -23.93 15.64
N GLY A 324 -26.46 -22.91 16.20
CA GLY A 324 -26.11 -21.52 15.90
C GLY A 324 -27.25 -20.54 16.10
N VAL A 325 -26.96 -19.27 15.82
CA VAL A 325 -27.91 -18.17 15.92
C VAL A 325 -28.18 -17.65 14.53
N ASN A 326 -29.43 -17.70 14.09
CA ASN A 326 -29.86 -17.12 12.82
C ASN A 326 -30.70 -15.88 13.07
N SER A 327 -30.43 -14.81 12.33
CA SER A 327 -31.17 -13.56 12.42
C SER A 327 -32.27 -13.46 11.37
N TYR A 328 -33.29 -12.67 11.67
CA TYR A 328 -34.39 -12.38 10.76
C TYR A 328 -34.89 -10.95 10.95
N SER A 329 -35.51 -10.41 9.90
CA SER A 329 -36.14 -9.08 9.91
C SER A 329 -37.32 -9.05 8.95
N TYR A 330 -38.51 -8.71 9.44
CA TYR A 330 -39.75 -8.67 8.67
C TYR A 330 -40.56 -7.41 8.98
N THR A 331 -41.38 -6.99 8.01
CA THR A 331 -42.48 -6.07 8.25
C THR A 331 -43.78 -6.80 7.90
N ILE A 332 -44.66 -6.97 8.89
CA ILE A 332 -45.88 -7.78 8.76
C ILE A 332 -47.09 -6.86 8.73
N ALA A 333 -47.90 -6.94 7.67
CA ALA A 333 -49.10 -6.12 7.54
C ALA A 333 -50.21 -6.58 8.53
N PRO A 334 -51.22 -5.74 8.80
CA PRO A 334 -52.35 -6.10 9.66
C PRO A 334 -53.06 -7.39 9.20
N GLY A 335 -53.26 -8.34 10.11
CA GLY A 335 -53.94 -9.61 9.83
C GLY A 335 -53.09 -10.68 9.12
N GLU A 336 -51.84 -10.36 8.74
CA GLU A 336 -50.99 -11.31 8.00
C GLU A 336 -50.19 -12.23 8.92
N ARG A 337 -49.85 -13.40 8.38
CA ARG A 337 -48.95 -14.40 8.98
C ARG A 337 -47.76 -14.64 8.06
N THR A 338 -46.56 -14.59 8.62
CA THR A 338 -45.29 -14.89 7.95
C THR A 338 -44.59 -16.05 8.64
N ASN A 339 -43.99 -16.92 7.84
CA ASN A 339 -43.15 -18.01 8.33
C ASN A 339 -41.69 -17.57 8.31
N ILE A 340 -41.00 -17.69 9.45
CA ILE A 340 -39.57 -17.35 9.55
C ILE A 340 -38.74 -18.44 8.91
N THR A 341 -38.94 -19.68 9.35
CA THR A 341 -38.18 -20.85 8.88
C THR A 341 -38.89 -22.15 9.27
N PHE A 342 -38.44 -23.26 8.69
CA PHE A 342 -38.83 -24.61 9.08
C PHE A 342 -37.67 -25.30 9.78
N ILE A 343 -37.97 -25.93 10.90
CA ILE A 343 -37.01 -26.59 11.77
C ILE A 343 -37.49 -28.01 12.08
N TYR A 344 -36.56 -28.96 12.17
CA TYR A 344 -36.86 -30.28 12.72
C TYR A 344 -36.53 -30.28 14.21
N LEU A 345 -37.51 -30.55 15.06
CA LEU A 345 -37.37 -30.59 16.52
C LEU A 345 -37.59 -32.00 17.05
N THR A 346 -36.95 -32.30 18.18
CA THR A 346 -37.18 -33.47 19.02
C THR A 346 -37.60 -33.01 20.43
N PRO A 347 -38.18 -33.89 21.27
CA PRO A 347 -38.51 -33.54 22.66
C PRO A 347 -37.33 -33.09 23.53
N GLU A 348 -36.09 -33.38 23.11
CA GLU A 348 -34.86 -33.00 23.81
C GLU A 348 -34.34 -31.62 23.37
N ASN A 349 -34.80 -31.10 22.23
CA ASN A 349 -34.34 -29.84 21.66
C ASN A 349 -35.35 -28.73 21.96
N THR A 350 -34.82 -27.52 22.19
CA THR A 350 -35.64 -26.32 22.38
C THR A 350 -35.19 -25.23 21.41
N VAL A 351 -36.07 -24.28 21.13
CA VAL A 351 -35.72 -23.09 20.35
C VAL A 351 -35.97 -21.87 21.19
N ASN A 352 -34.93 -21.08 21.38
CA ASN A 352 -35.04 -19.75 21.96
C ASN A 352 -35.21 -18.73 20.83
N ILE A 353 -36.23 -17.89 20.91
CA ILE A 353 -36.48 -16.83 19.93
C ILE A 353 -36.40 -15.48 20.61
N VAL A 354 -35.42 -14.66 20.27
CA VAL A 354 -35.20 -13.33 20.87
C VAL A 354 -35.49 -12.26 19.84
N SER A 355 -36.39 -11.32 20.11
CA SER A 355 -36.76 -10.31 19.10
C SER A 355 -37.28 -9.03 19.71
N ALA A 356 -37.10 -7.93 18.98
CA ALA A 356 -37.69 -6.64 19.25
C ALA A 356 -38.62 -6.25 18.10
N TYR A 357 -39.74 -5.62 18.42
CA TYR A 357 -40.73 -5.19 17.44
C TYR A 357 -41.23 -3.78 17.71
N ARG A 358 -41.66 -3.10 16.65
CA ARG A 358 -42.22 -1.75 16.71
C ARG A 358 -43.49 -1.66 15.87
N PRO A 359 -44.55 -0.99 16.37
CA PRO A 359 -44.61 -0.28 17.65
C PRO A 359 -44.81 -1.24 18.85
N ALA A 360 -44.46 -0.81 20.08
CA ALA A 360 -44.44 -1.68 21.27
C ALA A 360 -45.82 -2.10 21.78
N ASP A 361 -46.88 -1.41 21.35
CA ASP A 361 -48.29 -1.70 21.59
C ASP A 361 -48.90 -2.65 20.54
N ALA A 362 -48.09 -3.19 19.63
CA ALA A 362 -48.57 -4.09 18.60
C ALA A 362 -49.05 -5.43 19.16
N ASN A 363 -50.19 -5.92 18.66
CA ASN A 363 -50.75 -7.21 19.04
C ASN A 363 -50.22 -8.30 18.09
N LEU A 364 -49.28 -9.11 18.57
CA LEU A 364 -48.57 -10.12 17.79
C LEU A 364 -48.74 -11.49 18.41
N CYS A 365 -48.70 -12.52 17.58
CA CYS A 365 -48.60 -13.91 17.99
C CYS A 365 -47.33 -14.50 17.38
N ILE A 366 -46.49 -15.11 18.23
CA ILE A 366 -45.30 -15.86 17.78
C ILE A 366 -45.34 -17.26 18.36
N GLY A 367 -45.00 -18.25 17.55
CA GLY A 367 -44.94 -19.62 18.02
C GLY A 367 -44.31 -20.59 17.03
N ILE A 368 -44.38 -21.87 17.43
CA ILE A 368 -44.06 -23.01 16.60
C ILE A 368 -45.35 -23.78 16.25
N SER A 369 -45.42 -24.30 15.04
CA SER A 369 -46.56 -25.10 14.59
C SER A 369 -46.10 -26.24 13.71
N ASN A 370 -46.64 -27.44 13.88
CA ASN A 370 -46.41 -28.57 12.96
C ASN A 370 -47.40 -28.58 11.79
N GLY A 371 -48.28 -27.58 11.69
CA GLY A 371 -49.28 -27.45 10.63
C GLY A 371 -50.51 -28.36 10.75
N ASN A 372 -50.54 -29.26 11.73
CA ASN A 372 -51.64 -30.22 11.93
C ASN A 372 -52.14 -30.17 13.38
N SER A 373 -51.58 -30.99 14.25
CA SER A 373 -52.08 -31.23 15.61
C SER A 373 -51.47 -30.35 16.70
N TYR A 374 -50.48 -29.51 16.38
CA TYR A 374 -49.76 -28.77 17.39
C TYR A 374 -49.37 -27.37 16.93
N LYS A 375 -49.90 -26.37 17.63
CA LYS A 375 -49.50 -24.96 17.55
C LYS A 375 -49.31 -24.44 18.97
N ASN A 376 -48.08 -24.06 19.30
CA ASN A 376 -47.72 -23.50 20.60
C ASN A 376 -47.16 -22.08 20.40
N TYR A 377 -47.75 -21.10 21.09
CA TYR A 377 -47.47 -19.69 20.85
C TYR A 377 -47.65 -18.82 22.08
N ILE A 378 -47.14 -17.59 22.01
CA ILE A 378 -47.27 -16.56 23.03
C ILE A 378 -47.81 -15.25 22.44
N TYR A 379 -48.33 -14.39 23.31
CA TYR A 379 -48.63 -12.98 23.02
C TYR A 379 -47.61 -12.08 23.76
N PRO A 380 -46.55 -11.62 23.09
CA PRO A 380 -45.54 -10.77 23.73
C PRO A 380 -46.09 -9.37 24.01
N THR A 381 -45.60 -8.73 25.08
CA THR A 381 -45.94 -7.34 25.44
C THR A 381 -44.65 -6.53 25.63
N GLY A 382 -44.70 -5.21 25.40
CA GLY A 382 -43.57 -4.32 25.73
C GLY A 382 -42.50 -4.15 24.64
N GLY A 383 -42.79 -4.48 23.38
CA GLY A 383 -41.88 -4.21 22.24
C GLY A 383 -40.68 -5.15 22.09
N GLY A 384 -40.61 -6.23 22.87
CA GLY A 384 -39.65 -7.30 22.69
C GLY A 384 -40.03 -8.59 23.44
N PHE A 385 -39.38 -9.70 23.08
CA PHE A 385 -39.64 -11.02 23.67
C PHE A 385 -38.45 -11.98 23.52
N SER A 386 -38.43 -13.03 24.34
CA SER A 386 -37.42 -14.08 24.41
C SER A 386 -37.98 -15.44 24.91
N PRO A 387 -39.07 -16.00 24.35
CA PRO A 387 -39.59 -17.30 24.78
C PRO A 387 -38.70 -18.46 24.33
N ILE A 388 -38.78 -19.54 25.10
CA ILE A 388 -38.21 -20.84 24.75
C ILE A 388 -39.37 -21.77 24.41
N PHE A 389 -39.36 -22.34 23.21
CA PHE A 389 -40.34 -23.33 22.75
C PHE A 389 -39.75 -24.73 22.76
N SER A 390 -40.55 -25.71 23.18
CA SER A 390 -40.25 -27.14 23.08
C SER A 390 -41.34 -27.85 22.28
N ALA A 391 -40.98 -28.96 21.65
CA ALA A 391 -41.88 -29.79 20.86
C ALA A 391 -42.18 -31.11 21.60
N PRO A 392 -43.45 -31.53 21.76
CA PRO A 392 -43.77 -32.77 22.47
C PRO A 392 -43.48 -34.04 21.66
N ILE A 393 -43.36 -33.92 20.33
CA ILE A 393 -43.18 -35.04 19.40
C ILE A 393 -42.10 -34.63 18.39
N SER A 394 -41.27 -35.58 17.98
CA SER A 394 -40.27 -35.33 16.94
C SER A 394 -40.94 -35.07 15.58
N GLY A 395 -40.56 -33.98 14.91
CA GLY A 395 -41.13 -33.63 13.61
C GLY A 395 -40.69 -32.26 13.09
N THR A 396 -41.24 -31.89 11.93
CA THR A 396 -40.99 -30.58 11.33
C THR A 396 -41.98 -29.55 11.85
N TYR A 397 -41.45 -28.45 12.38
CA TYR A 397 -42.18 -27.31 12.88
C TYR A 397 -41.82 -26.06 12.07
N GLN A 398 -42.79 -25.20 11.80
CA GLN A 398 -42.56 -23.85 11.29
C GLN A 398 -42.49 -22.89 12.48
N ILE A 399 -41.52 -21.97 12.47
CA ILE A 399 -41.57 -20.79 13.32
C ILE A 399 -42.38 -19.74 12.58
N PHE A 400 -43.45 -19.23 13.19
CA PHE A 400 -44.34 -18.27 12.57
C PHE A 400 -44.52 -17.01 13.40
N LEU A 401 -44.80 -15.92 12.70
CA LEU A 401 -45.19 -14.62 13.24
C LEU A 401 -46.53 -14.23 12.63
N GLN A 402 -47.47 -13.80 13.45
CA GLN A 402 -48.77 -13.33 12.99
C GLN A 402 -49.13 -12.00 13.63
N ASN A 403 -49.52 -11.04 12.80
CA ASN A 403 -50.00 -9.75 13.26
C ASN A 403 -51.52 -9.78 13.44
N LEU A 404 -51.98 -9.64 14.68
CA LEU A 404 -53.41 -9.61 15.02
C LEU A 404 -53.91 -8.17 15.22
N GLY A 405 -53.02 -7.18 15.10
CA GLY A 405 -53.33 -5.77 15.21
C GLY A 405 -53.83 -5.17 13.90
N ASN A 406 -54.13 -3.87 13.97
CA ASN A 406 -54.59 -3.04 12.85
C ASN A 406 -53.46 -2.17 12.25
N LYS A 407 -52.22 -2.27 12.74
CA LYS A 407 -51.05 -1.53 12.27
C LYS A 407 -49.99 -2.51 11.77
N SER A 408 -49.21 -2.11 10.77
CA SER A 408 -48.03 -2.88 10.34
C SER A 408 -46.97 -2.90 11.44
N VAL A 409 -46.28 -4.03 11.58
CA VAL A 409 -45.26 -4.26 12.62
C VAL A 409 -43.93 -4.57 11.97
N ALA A 410 -42.91 -3.79 12.31
CA ALA A 410 -41.52 -4.11 11.99
C ALA A 410 -40.92 -4.92 13.13
N ILE A 411 -40.40 -6.10 12.82
CA ILE A 411 -39.81 -7.02 13.80
C ILE A 411 -38.44 -7.48 13.33
N SER A 412 -37.47 -7.46 14.24
CA SER A 412 -36.11 -7.93 14.01
C SER A 412 -35.62 -8.71 15.21
N GLY A 413 -34.97 -9.85 14.96
CA GLY A 413 -34.50 -10.71 16.03
C GLY A 413 -33.67 -11.87 15.54
N SER A 414 -33.50 -12.85 16.42
CA SER A 414 -32.80 -14.09 16.14
C SER A 414 -33.48 -15.29 16.79
N TYR A 415 -33.20 -16.47 16.27
CA TYR A 415 -33.55 -17.74 16.89
C TYR A 415 -32.30 -18.61 17.03
N ALA A 416 -32.24 -19.35 18.13
CA ALA A 416 -31.14 -20.24 18.50
C ALA A 416 -31.68 -21.61 18.91
N PHE A 417 -30.94 -22.66 18.56
CA PHE A 417 -31.25 -24.07 18.79
C PHE A 417 -30.00 -24.86 19.16
#